data_AF-A0AAD6VW44-F1
#
_entry.id   AF-A0AAD6VW44-F1
#
_cell.length_a   1.000
_cell.length_b   1.000
_cell.length_c   1.000
_cell.angle_alpha   90.00
_cell.angle_beta   90.00
_cell.angle_gamma   90.00
#
_symmetry.space_group_name_H-M   'P 1'
#
loop_
_entity.id
_entity.type
_entity.pdbx_description
1 polymer ?
#
loop_
_entity_poly.entity_id
_entity_poly.type
_entity_poly.pdbx_seq_one_letter_code
_entity_poly.pdbx_strand_id
1 'polypeptide(L)'
;MTVMAFYSSFLPCILQLEVQYFHDRASFTTAVALNQSPAIDVTATIGTPTMAFGAEAGYDTTLGSFTKYTAGISVTKPDSYASMILGDKGDSLRASYVHHLDLLKKSAVAGEITRRFSTNENTLTIGGSFPVDHLTVVKAKLNSHGKLGALVAT
;
A
#
# COMPACT_ATOMS: atom_id res chain seq x y z
N MET A 1 16.50 1.26 -17.37
CA MET A 1 15.48 0.25 -17.69
C MET A 1 15.76 -0.95 -16.81
N THR A 2 15.02 -1.12 -15.72
CA THR A 2 15.25 -2.21 -14.75
C THR A 2 13.98 -3.03 -14.67
N VAL A 3 14.06 -4.26 -15.15
CA VAL A 3 13.04 -5.28 -14.92
C VAL A 3 13.54 -6.10 -13.73
N MET A 4 12.82 -6.05 -12.61
CA MET A 4 13.07 -6.96 -11.48
C MET A 4 11.98 -8.02 -11.50
N ALA A 5 12.39 -9.25 -11.75
CA ALA A 5 11.55 -10.42 -11.51
C ALA A 5 11.88 -10.94 -10.11
N PHE A 6 10.90 -10.98 -9.21
CA PHE A 6 11.06 -11.58 -7.89
C PHE A 6 10.48 -12.98 -7.91
N TYR A 7 11.27 -13.95 -7.43
CA TYR A 7 10.86 -15.32 -7.17
C TYR A 7 10.81 -15.50 -5.65
N SER A 8 9.64 -15.78 -5.09
CA SER A 8 9.51 -16.14 -3.68
C SER A 8 8.90 -17.54 -3.57
N SER A 9 9.72 -18.52 -3.17
CA SER A 9 9.28 -19.89 -2.88
C SER A 9 9.40 -20.15 -1.38
N PHE A 10 8.38 -19.75 -0.62
CA PHE A 10 8.20 -20.16 0.77
C PHE A 10 6.96 -21.05 0.86
N LEU A 11 7.19 -22.37 1.03
CA LEU A 11 6.25 -23.52 1.17
C LEU A 11 5.98 -24.33 -0.12
N PRO A 12 5.85 -25.67 -0.03
CA PRO A 12 5.66 -26.50 -1.21
C PRO A 12 4.25 -26.25 -1.76
N CYS A 13 4.15 -25.90 -3.04
CA CYS A 13 2.90 -25.70 -3.81
C CYS A 13 2.30 -24.28 -3.85
N ILE A 14 3.10 -23.21 -3.66
CA ILE A 14 2.70 -21.87 -4.12
C ILE A 14 3.82 -21.28 -4.97
N LEU A 15 3.61 -21.21 -6.29
CA LEU A 15 4.55 -20.55 -7.20
C LEU A 15 4.01 -19.16 -7.53
N GLN A 16 4.64 -18.11 -7.00
CA GLN A 16 4.28 -16.73 -7.32
C GLN A 16 5.34 -16.11 -8.23
N LEU A 17 4.93 -15.71 -9.44
CA LEU A 17 5.76 -15.00 -10.40
C LEU A 17 5.40 -13.51 -10.35
N GLU A 18 6.34 -12.67 -9.96
CA GLU A 18 6.15 -11.22 -9.95
C GLU A 18 7.10 -10.55 -10.94
N VAL A 19 6.54 -9.78 -11.86
CA VAL A 19 7.25 -9.02 -12.89
C VAL A 19 7.03 -7.54 -12.62
N GLN A 20 8.09 -6.83 -12.26
CA GLN A 20 8.07 -5.38 -12.08
C GLN A 20 8.84 -4.70 -13.20
N TYR A 21 8.20 -3.76 -13.86
CA TYR A 21 8.74 -2.92 -14.91
C TYR A 21 8.74 -1.45 -14.45
N PHE A 22 9.94 -0.88 -14.29
CA PHE A 22 10.12 0.51 -13.89
C PHE A 22 10.63 1.37 -15.05
N HIS A 23 9.85 2.40 -15.36
CA HIS A 23 10.22 3.53 -16.20
C HIS A 23 10.29 4.80 -15.34
N ASP A 24 11.04 5.80 -15.77
CA ASP A 24 11.30 7.06 -15.03
C ASP A 24 10.03 7.82 -14.56
N ARG A 25 8.86 7.46 -15.10
CA ARG A 25 7.55 8.06 -14.79
C ARG A 25 6.40 7.05 -14.71
N ALA A 26 6.70 5.75 -14.71
CA ALA A 26 5.68 4.70 -14.67
C ALA A 26 6.25 3.42 -14.08
N SER A 27 5.53 2.82 -13.15
CA SER A 27 5.84 1.50 -12.62
C SER A 27 4.68 0.56 -12.91
N PHE A 28 4.97 -0.54 -13.59
CA PHE A 28 4.01 -1.59 -13.90
C PHE A 28 4.43 -2.86 -13.16
N THR A 29 3.52 -3.49 -12.44
CA THR A 29 3.80 -4.68 -11.65
C THR A 29 2.71 -5.72 -11.91
N THR A 30 3.09 -6.87 -12.42
CA THR A 30 2.20 -8.01 -12.59
C THR A 30 2.63 -9.12 -11.65
N ALA A 31 1.72 -9.64 -10.84
CA ALA A 31 1.94 -10.80 -10.00
C ALA A 31 0.99 -11.93 -10.43
N VAL A 32 1.53 -13.13 -10.59
CA VAL A 32 0.77 -14.34 -10.94
C VAL A 32 1.04 -15.36 -9.86
N ALA A 33 0.01 -15.70 -9.09
CA ALA A 33 0.09 -16.78 -8.10
C ALA A 33 -0.49 -18.06 -8.70
N LEU A 34 0.38 -19.04 -8.97
CA LEU A 34 0.05 -20.37 -9.45
C LEU A 34 -0.17 -21.29 -8.25
N ASN A 35 -1.43 -21.41 -7.84
CA ASN A 35 -1.95 -22.34 -6.83
C ASN A 35 -3.04 -23.24 -7.44
N GLN A 36 -3.67 -24.11 -6.64
CA GLN A 36 -4.86 -24.87 -7.05
C GLN A 36 -5.99 -23.97 -7.62
N SER A 37 -5.98 -22.68 -7.26
CA SER A 37 -6.76 -21.60 -7.88
C SER A 37 -5.80 -20.54 -8.42
N PRO A 38 -5.52 -20.52 -9.74
CA PRO A 38 -4.61 -19.53 -10.32
C PRO A 38 -5.24 -18.14 -10.26
N ALA A 39 -4.60 -17.25 -9.51
CA ALA A 39 -5.00 -15.86 -9.38
C ALA A 39 -3.99 -14.97 -10.10
N ILE A 40 -4.50 -14.02 -10.88
CA ILE A 40 -3.71 -13.05 -11.64
C ILE A 40 -4.02 -11.68 -11.05
N ASP A 41 -2.98 -11.03 -10.51
CA ASP A 41 -3.06 -9.65 -10.04
C ASP A 41 -2.23 -8.76 -10.95
N VAL A 42 -2.87 -7.76 -11.55
CA VAL A 42 -2.24 -6.79 -12.43
C VAL A 42 -2.31 -5.43 -11.76
N THR A 43 -1.16 -4.80 -11.56
CA THR A 43 -1.04 -3.44 -11.04
C THR A 43 -0.32 -2.55 -12.04
N ALA A 44 -0.85 -1.37 -12.28
CA ALA A 44 -0.23 -0.36 -13.12
C ALA A 44 -0.24 0.97 -12.38
N THR A 45 0.91 1.66 -12.32
CA THR A 45 1.04 2.98 -11.74
C THR A 45 1.78 3.91 -12.70
N ILE A 46 1.26 5.10 -12.89
CA ILE A 46 1.84 6.15 -13.72
C ILE A 46 1.93 7.43 -12.90
N GLY A 47 3.07 8.13 -12.95
CA GLY A 47 3.26 9.29 -12.10
C GLY A 47 4.53 10.07 -12.35
N THR A 48 4.54 11.27 -11.80
CA THR A 48 5.73 12.11 -11.63
C THR A 48 6.24 11.96 -10.20
N PRO A 49 7.41 12.54 -9.87
CA PRO A 49 7.92 12.55 -8.49
C PRO A 49 6.95 13.20 -7.47
N THR A 50 6.02 14.03 -7.92
CA THR A 50 5.07 14.76 -7.05
C THR A 50 3.67 14.16 -7.04
N MET A 51 3.27 13.38 -8.05
CA MET A 51 1.92 12.84 -8.16
C MET A 51 1.93 11.49 -8.88
N ALA A 52 1.19 10.51 -8.39
CA ALA A 52 1.06 9.22 -9.05
C ALA A 52 -0.39 8.71 -9.02
N PHE A 53 -0.77 7.99 -10.07
CA PHE A 53 -2.06 7.34 -10.24
C PHE A 53 -1.81 5.84 -10.41
N GLY A 54 -2.51 5.02 -9.65
CA GLY A 54 -2.38 3.57 -9.68
C GLY A 54 -3.73 2.90 -9.85
N ALA A 55 -3.72 1.76 -10.53
CA ALA A 55 -4.85 0.85 -10.58
C ALA A 55 -4.34 -0.58 -10.41
N GLU A 56 -5.16 -1.41 -9.78
CA GLU A 56 -4.92 -2.82 -9.55
C GLU A 56 -6.21 -3.59 -9.85
N ALA A 57 -6.07 -4.73 -10.52
CA ALA A 57 -7.16 -5.66 -10.81
C ALA A 57 -6.69 -7.09 -10.53
N GLY A 58 -7.50 -7.83 -9.79
CA GLY A 58 -7.29 -9.25 -9.51
C GLY A 58 -8.35 -10.10 -10.20
N TYR A 59 -7.93 -11.20 -10.81
CA TYR A 59 -8.77 -12.14 -11.52
C TYR A 59 -8.49 -13.58 -11.08
N ASP A 60 -9.55 -14.28 -10.67
CA ASP A 60 -9.49 -15.70 -10.32
C ASP A 60 -9.94 -16.52 -11.53
N THR A 61 -9.02 -17.32 -12.06
CA THR A 61 -9.26 -18.15 -13.25
C THR A 61 -10.13 -19.37 -12.96
N THR A 62 -10.19 -19.83 -11.72
CA THR A 62 -11.06 -20.94 -11.29
C THR A 62 -12.52 -20.49 -11.13
N LEU A 63 -12.76 -19.30 -10.58
CA LEU A 63 -14.10 -18.74 -10.42
C LEU A 63 -14.61 -17.96 -11.65
N GLY A 64 -13.72 -17.69 -12.61
CA GLY A 64 -14.05 -16.88 -13.80
C GLY A 64 -14.49 -15.46 -13.44
N SER A 65 -14.00 -14.91 -12.32
CA SER A 65 -14.49 -13.65 -11.77
C SER A 65 -13.37 -12.77 -11.24
N PHE A 66 -13.62 -11.47 -11.25
CA PHE A 66 -12.69 -10.51 -10.68
C PHE A 66 -12.81 -10.50 -9.16
N THR A 67 -11.69 -10.73 -8.49
CA THR A 67 -11.59 -10.78 -7.03
C THR A 67 -11.38 -9.39 -6.45
N LYS A 68 -10.68 -8.51 -7.18
CA LYS A 68 -10.25 -7.20 -6.69
C LYS A 68 -10.24 -6.17 -7.81
N TYR A 69 -10.70 -4.96 -7.49
CA TYR A 69 -10.37 -3.76 -8.25
C TYR A 69 -10.03 -2.67 -7.26
N THR A 70 -8.92 -2.00 -7.48
CA THR A 70 -8.44 -0.89 -6.68
C THR A 70 -7.94 0.20 -7.59
N ALA A 71 -8.24 1.45 -7.26
CA ALA A 71 -7.70 2.61 -7.94
C ALA A 71 -7.24 3.61 -6.88
N GLY A 72 -6.17 4.34 -7.15
CA GLY A 72 -5.64 5.29 -6.20
C GLY A 72 -4.87 6.42 -6.84
N ILE A 73 -4.80 7.51 -6.10
CA ILE A 73 -3.96 8.66 -6.39
C ILE A 73 -3.09 8.93 -5.16
N SER A 74 -1.85 9.35 -5.39
CA SER A 74 -0.98 9.86 -4.35
C SER A 74 -0.31 11.15 -4.78
N VAL A 75 -0.03 12.00 -3.81
CA VAL A 75 0.65 13.28 -3.96
C VAL A 75 1.78 13.33 -2.95
N THR A 76 2.98 13.55 -3.44
CA THR A 76 4.19 13.66 -2.65
C THR A 76 4.70 15.09 -2.69
N LYS A 77 4.81 15.71 -1.52
CA LYS A 77 5.51 16.97 -1.30
C LYS A 77 6.81 16.70 -0.51
N PRO A 78 7.75 17.65 -0.45
CA PRO A 78 9.01 17.45 0.28
C PRO A 78 8.83 16.94 1.70
N ASP A 79 7.87 17.52 2.45
CA ASP A 79 7.66 17.21 3.87
C ASP A 79 6.38 16.42 4.14
N SER A 80 5.53 16.20 3.13
CA SER A 80 4.26 15.51 3.34
C SER A 80 3.88 14.59 2.20
N TYR A 81 3.14 13.54 2.52
CA TYR A 81 2.60 12.60 1.56
C TYR A 81 1.09 12.46 1.80
N ALA A 82 0.32 12.47 0.72
CA ALA A 82 -1.12 12.25 0.77
C ALA A 82 -1.50 11.17 -0.24
N SER A 83 -2.44 10.30 0.10
CA SER A 83 -2.99 9.34 -0.84
C SER A 83 -4.48 9.11 -0.62
N MET A 84 -5.17 8.76 -1.70
CA MET A 84 -6.53 8.30 -1.67
C MET A 84 -6.64 7.04 -2.53
N ILE A 85 -7.29 6.01 -1.99
CA ILE A 85 -7.42 4.70 -2.62
C ILE A 85 -8.87 4.25 -2.47
N LEU A 86 -9.49 3.89 -3.59
CA LEU A 86 -10.77 3.19 -3.64
C LEU A 86 -10.48 1.72 -3.93
N GLY A 87 -10.78 0.84 -2.98
CA GLY A 87 -10.51 -0.60 -3.05
C GLY A 87 -11.77 -1.43 -2.85
N ASP A 88 -11.59 -2.74 -2.67
CA ASP A 88 -12.66 -3.70 -2.39
C ASP A 88 -13.83 -3.63 -3.39
N LYS A 89 -13.51 -3.55 -4.69
CA LYS A 89 -14.50 -3.38 -5.78
C LYS A 89 -15.36 -2.12 -5.64
N GLY A 90 -14.79 -1.07 -5.05
CA GLY A 90 -15.48 0.20 -4.80
C GLY A 90 -16.11 0.31 -3.41
N ASP A 91 -16.02 -0.73 -2.58
CA ASP A 91 -16.65 -0.73 -1.26
C ASP A 91 -15.87 0.05 -0.20
N SER A 92 -14.55 0.23 -0.38
CA SER A 92 -13.69 0.84 0.64
C SER A 92 -12.97 2.06 0.08
N LEU A 93 -13.19 3.22 0.70
CA LEU A 93 -12.44 4.44 0.43
C LEU A 93 -11.46 4.71 1.57
N ARG A 94 -10.17 4.75 1.26
CA ARG A 94 -9.09 5.03 2.20
C ARG A 94 -8.38 6.31 1.81
N ALA A 95 -8.29 7.26 2.74
CA ALA A 95 -7.50 8.47 2.60
C ALA A 95 -6.42 8.50 3.68
N SER A 96 -5.18 8.69 3.27
CA SER A 96 -4.02 8.68 4.18
C SER A 96 -3.22 9.97 3.99
N TYR A 97 -2.71 10.52 5.09
CA TYR A 97 -1.88 11.72 5.11
C TYR A 97 -0.72 11.52 6.08
N VAL A 98 0.49 11.82 5.63
CA VAL A 98 1.72 11.74 6.42
C VAL A 98 2.42 13.08 6.36
N HIS A 99 2.88 13.56 7.50
CA HIS A 99 3.65 14.78 7.62
C HIS A 99 4.94 14.50 8.39
N HIS A 100 6.07 14.91 7.81
CA HIS A 100 7.38 14.80 8.42
C HIS A 100 7.65 16.09 9.20
N LEU A 101 8.02 15.93 10.46
CA LEU A 101 8.23 17.05 11.39
C LEU A 101 9.67 17.56 11.36
N ASP A 102 10.59 16.78 10.79
CA ASP A 102 12.02 17.04 10.80
C ASP A 102 12.56 17.13 9.36
N LEU A 103 13.54 18.00 9.15
CA LEU A 103 14.27 18.17 7.88
C LEU A 103 14.94 16.87 7.43
N LEU A 104 15.34 16.03 8.40
CA LEU A 104 15.91 14.71 8.14
C LEU A 104 14.85 13.60 7.97
N LYS A 105 13.55 13.94 8.01
CA LYS A 105 12.42 13.00 7.90
C LYS A 105 12.43 11.84 8.90
N LYS A 106 13.14 12.01 10.02
CA LYS A 106 13.24 11.00 11.08
C LYS A 106 11.96 10.90 11.91
N SER A 107 11.32 12.05 12.12
CA SER A 107 10.04 12.15 12.82
C SER A 107 8.92 12.33 11.81
N ALA A 108 7.86 11.54 11.96
CA ALA A 108 6.68 11.62 11.10
C ALA A 108 5.41 11.35 11.90
N VAL A 109 4.33 12.01 11.51
CA VAL A 109 2.97 11.74 11.98
C VAL A 109 2.12 11.35 10.78
N ALA A 110 1.24 10.40 10.99
CA ALA A 110 0.38 9.84 9.95
C ALA A 110 -1.06 9.76 10.46
N GLY A 111 -2.00 10.15 9.62
CA GLY A 111 -3.43 9.94 9.80
C GLY A 111 -3.98 9.15 8.62
N GLU A 112 -4.86 8.21 8.90
CA GLU A 112 -5.57 7.43 7.90
C GLU A 112 -7.05 7.33 8.26
N ILE A 113 -7.91 7.59 7.29
CA ILE A 113 -9.35 7.42 7.41
C ILE A 113 -9.78 6.40 6.36
N THR A 114 -10.48 5.37 6.80
CA THR A 114 -11.09 4.37 5.92
C THR A 114 -12.59 4.39 6.12
N ARG A 115 -13.34 4.54 5.04
CA ARG A 115 -14.80 4.44 5.00
C ARG A 115 -15.18 3.21 4.19
N ARG A 116 -16.01 2.35 4.78
CA ARG A 116 -16.62 1.23 4.08
C ARG A 116 -18.08 1.56 3.75
N PHE A 117 -18.45 1.49 2.48
CA PHE A 117 -19.77 1.88 2.01
C PHE A 117 -20.83 0.83 2.37
N SER A 118 -20.50 -0.46 2.27
CA SER A 118 -21.40 -1.59 2.56
C SER A 118 -21.87 -1.63 4.01
N THR A 119 -20.95 -1.43 4.96
CA THR A 119 -21.26 -1.45 6.41
C THR A 119 -21.54 -0.06 6.97
N ASN A 120 -21.32 1.01 6.19
CA ASN A 120 -21.37 2.41 6.63
C ASN A 120 -20.42 2.75 7.79
N GLU A 121 -19.37 1.95 7.98
CA GLU A 121 -18.42 2.14 9.07
C GLU A 121 -17.25 3.05 8.66
N ASN A 122 -16.78 3.84 9.62
CA ASN A 122 -15.60 4.69 9.46
C ASN A 122 -14.55 4.31 10.49
N THR A 123 -13.34 4.02 10.02
CA THR A 123 -12.18 3.76 10.86
C THR A 123 -11.20 4.92 10.73
N LEU A 124 -10.84 5.53 11.86
CA LEU A 124 -9.76 6.50 11.93
C LEU A 124 -8.55 5.83 12.58
N THR A 125 -7.38 5.99 11.97
CA THR A 125 -6.10 5.54 12.52
C THR A 125 -5.14 6.72 12.56
N ILE A 126 -4.48 6.90 13.70
CA ILE A 126 -3.45 7.91 13.88
C ILE A 126 -2.18 7.17 14.32
N GLY A 127 -1.04 7.55 13.77
CA GLY A 127 0.23 7.01 14.16
C GLY A 127 1.36 8.01 14.01
N GLY A 128 2.52 7.63 14.51
CA GLY A 128 3.72 8.42 14.36
C GLY A 128 4.97 7.58 14.55
N SER A 129 6.08 8.10 14.04
CA SER A 129 7.41 7.57 14.25
C SER A 129 8.28 8.69 14.79
N PHE A 130 8.99 8.43 15.87
CA PHE A 130 9.85 9.40 16.54
C PHE A 130 11.21 8.76 16.84
N PRO A 131 12.32 9.40 16.45
CA PRO A 131 13.64 8.97 16.87
C PRO A 131 13.79 9.23 18.37
N VAL A 132 14.23 8.21 19.12
CA VAL A 132 14.60 8.37 20.53
C VAL A 132 16.09 8.66 20.62
N ASP A 133 16.89 7.97 19.81
CA ASP A 133 18.34 8.13 19.70
C ASP A 133 18.78 8.07 18.23
N HIS A 134 20.08 8.21 17.96
CA HIS A 134 20.64 8.17 16.60
C HIS A 134 20.41 6.85 15.86
N LEU A 135 20.18 5.76 16.59
CA LEU A 135 19.95 4.42 16.05
C LEU A 135 18.53 3.89 16.32
N THR A 136 17.83 4.46 17.32
CA THR A 136 16.55 3.90 17.78
C THR A 136 15.38 4.78 17.38
N VAL A 137 14.39 4.17 16.73
CA VAL A 137 13.13 4.81 16.34
C VAL A 137 11.97 4.06 16.96
N VAL A 138 11.07 4.80 17.60
CA VAL A 138 9.82 4.27 18.13
C VAL A 138 8.69 4.63 17.17
N LYS A 139 7.86 3.64 16.82
CA LYS A 139 6.66 3.80 16.03
C LYS A 139 5.45 3.41 16.87
N ALA A 140 4.40 4.21 16.85
CA ALA A 140 3.16 3.91 17.52
C ALA A 140 1.97 4.19 16.60
N LYS A 141 0.89 3.43 16.76
CA LYS A 141 -0.39 3.65 16.10
C LYS A 141 -1.56 3.32 17.02
N LEU A 142 -2.65 4.05 16.84
CA LEU A 142 -3.91 3.86 17.52
C LEU A 142 -5.04 3.99 16.51
N ASN A 143 -6.06 3.13 16.60
CA ASN A 143 -7.26 3.26 15.79
C ASN A 143 -8.51 3.54 16.65
N SER A 144 -9.60 3.94 15.99
CA SER A 144 -10.90 4.25 16.60
C SER A 144 -11.56 3.06 17.32
N HIS A 145 -11.06 1.84 17.11
CA HIS A 145 -11.52 0.62 17.80
C HIS A 145 -10.72 0.32 19.09
N GLY A 146 -9.85 1.23 19.52
CA GLY A 146 -9.03 1.05 20.72
C GLY A 146 -7.83 0.11 20.53
N LYS A 147 -7.50 -0.27 19.29
CA LYS A 147 -6.34 -1.10 19.00
C LYS A 147 -5.10 -0.22 18.94
N LEU A 148 -4.23 -0.39 19.93
CA LEU A 148 -2.92 0.24 20.01
C LEU A 148 -1.82 -0.74 19.60
N GLY A 149 -0.83 -0.24 18.85
CA GLY A 149 0.38 -0.99 18.51
C GLY A 149 1.60 -0.09 18.61
N ALA A 150 2.69 -0.63 19.17
CA ALA A 150 3.98 0.05 19.26
C ALA A 150 5.09 -0.88 18.79
N LEU A 151 6.10 -0.31 18.14
CA LEU A 151 7.27 -1.00 17.63
C LEU A 151 8.51 -0.15 17.91
N VAL A 152 9.55 -0.79 18.45
CA VAL A 152 10.88 -0.20 18.58
C VAL A 152 11.77 -0.85 17.52
N ALA A 153 12.44 -0.03 16.72
CA ALA A 153 13.41 -0.46 15.73
C ALA A 153 14.77 0.17 16.06
N THR A 154 15.83 -0.64 15.94
CA THR A 154 17.23 -0.29 16.24
C THR A 154 18.09 -0.63 15.04
#